data_AF-A0A0Q4IXM6-F1
#
_entry.id   AF-A0A0Q4IXM6-F1
#
_cell.length_a   1.000
_cell.length_b   1.000
_cell.length_c   1.000
_cell.angle_alpha   90.00
_cell.angle_beta   90.00
_cell.angle_gamma   90.00
#
_symmetry.space_group_name_H-M   'P 1'
#
loop_
_entity.id
_entity.type
_entity.pdbx_description
1 polymer ?
#
loop_
_entity_poly.entity_id
_entity_poly.type
_entity_poly.pdbx_seq_one_letter_code
_entity_poly.pdbx_strand_id
1 'polypeptide(L)'
;MNRLFLFGYESPTERQSNSDHGTDFESSTGVWIASASEQEAVDWGRAIAERFVTWLCEHEGKPPYSWITGQFAHWVENDLAVLSSANDLPIVPVGGMPDFALLTNAA
;
A
#
# COMPACT_ATOMS: atom_id res chain seq x y z
N MET A 1 12.05 -13.60 -7.50
CA MET A 1 12.87 -12.44 -7.07
C MET A 1 11.97 -11.54 -6.24
N ASN A 2 12.51 -10.82 -5.26
CA ASN A 2 11.70 -9.87 -4.49
C ASN A 2 11.65 -8.55 -5.26
N ARG A 3 10.46 -7.97 -5.37
CA ARG A 3 10.22 -6.66 -6.00
C ARG A 3 9.46 -5.79 -5.01
N LEU A 4 9.92 -4.56 -4.81
CA LEU A 4 9.27 -3.63 -3.91
C LEU A 4 8.11 -2.97 -4.66
N PHE A 5 6.89 -3.24 -4.22
CA PHE A 5 5.69 -2.56 -4.69
C PHE A 5 5.36 -1.43 -3.72
N LEU A 6 5.30 -0.19 -4.22
CA LEU A 6 4.93 1.00 -3.47
C LEU A 6 3.58 1.52 -3.95
N PHE A 7 2.80 2.07 -3.02
CA PHE A 7 1.48 2.63 -3.33
C PHE A 7 1.12 3.79 -2.39
N GLY A 8 0.44 4.79 -2.94
CA GLY A 8 -0.21 5.85 -2.17
C GLY A 8 -1.57 5.40 -1.64
N TYR A 9 -2.08 6.05 -0.61
CA TYR A 9 -3.42 5.86 -0.08
C TYR A 9 -3.83 7.06 0.80
N GLU A 10 -5.13 7.21 1.03
CA GLU A 10 -5.65 8.04 2.12
C GLU A 10 -6.02 7.13 3.29
N SER A 11 -5.47 7.41 4.47
CA SER A 11 -6.04 6.93 5.72
C SER A 11 -7.47 7.46 5.91
N PRO A 12 -8.30 6.82 6.75
CA PRO A 12 -9.66 7.30 6.96
C PRO A 12 -9.72 8.73 7.51
N THR A 13 -8.69 9.16 8.26
CA THR A 13 -8.53 10.52 8.76
C THR A 13 -8.14 11.50 7.65
N GLU A 14 -7.17 11.17 6.79
CA GLU A 14 -6.81 12.00 5.63
C GLU A 14 -7.99 12.18 4.70
N ARG A 15 -8.71 11.10 4.37
CA ARG A 15 -9.93 11.17 3.54
C ARG A 15 -10.98 12.11 4.12
N GLN A 16 -11.20 12.05 5.43
CA GLN A 16 -12.13 12.95 6.10
C GLN A 16 -11.65 14.41 5.99
N SER A 17 -10.38 14.68 6.24
CA SER A 17 -9.80 16.02 6.07
C SER A 17 -9.92 16.52 4.62
N ASN A 18 -9.58 15.69 3.64
CA ASN A 18 -9.66 16.04 2.22
C ASN A 18 -11.10 16.37 1.83
N SER A 19 -12.09 15.63 2.32
CA SER A 19 -13.52 15.91 2.11
C SER A 19 -13.99 17.19 2.82
N ASP A 20 -13.60 17.40 4.08
CA ASP A 20 -14.11 18.49 4.93
C ASP A 20 -13.43 19.84 4.64
N HIS A 21 -12.19 19.81 4.16
CA HIS A 21 -11.33 20.99 4.02
C HIS A 21 -10.74 21.20 2.62
N GLY A 22 -10.95 20.26 1.69
CA GLY A 22 -10.40 20.34 0.33
C GLY A 22 -8.87 20.20 0.29
N THR A 23 -8.29 19.53 1.27
CA THR A 23 -6.86 19.15 1.27
C THR A 23 -6.59 18.00 0.28
N ASP A 24 -5.32 17.74 0.00
CA ASP A 24 -4.83 16.67 -0.87
C ASP A 24 -3.83 15.75 -0.13
N PHE A 25 -4.04 15.54 1.16
CA PHE A 25 -3.14 14.72 1.97
C PHE A 25 -3.24 13.25 1.55
N GLU A 26 -2.09 12.67 1.24
CA GLU A 26 -1.94 11.25 0.93
C GLU A 26 -0.72 10.69 1.66
N SER A 27 -0.86 9.48 2.16
CA SER A 27 0.20 8.66 2.71
C SER A 27 0.70 7.68 1.64
N SER A 28 1.88 7.07 1.87
CA SER A 28 2.38 5.98 1.02
C SER A 28 3.08 4.92 1.84
N THR A 29 3.08 3.69 1.33
CA THR A 29 3.76 2.54 1.95
C THR A 29 4.13 1.52 0.88
N GLY A 30 4.68 0.37 1.29
CA GLY A 30 5.06 -0.69 0.37
C GLY A 30 5.12 -2.08 0.94
N VAL A 31 5.36 -3.03 0.04
CA VAL A 31 5.53 -4.44 0.37
C VAL A 31 6.52 -5.08 -0.61
N TRP A 32 7.40 -5.92 -0.09
CA TRP A 32 8.25 -6.75 -0.93
C TRP A 32 7.48 -7.98 -1.38
N ILE A 33 7.38 -8.18 -2.69
CA ILE A 33 6.64 -9.30 -3.29
C ILE A 33 7.63 -10.25 -3.96
N ALA A 34 7.66 -11.49 -3.49
CA ALA A 34 8.38 -12.57 -4.17
C ALA A 34 7.57 -13.02 -5.40
N SER A 35 8.00 -12.59 -6.58
CA SER A 35 7.32 -12.84 -7.86
C SER A 35 8.29 -13.35 -8.95
N ALA A 36 7.72 -13.95 -10.01
CA ALA A 36 8.47 -14.32 -11.21
C ALA A 36 8.66 -13.09 -12.13
N SER A 37 7.68 -12.19 -12.20
CA SER A 37 7.71 -11.00 -13.06
C SER A 37 7.34 -9.70 -12.33
N GLU A 38 7.64 -8.56 -12.96
CA GLU A 38 7.17 -7.24 -12.49
C GLU A 38 5.64 -7.16 -12.54
N GLN A 39 5.03 -7.65 -13.62
CA GLN A 39 3.57 -7.66 -13.78
C GLN A 39 2.88 -8.42 -12.64
N GLU A 40 3.42 -9.58 -12.24
CA GLU A 40 2.88 -10.33 -11.09
C GLU A 40 2.98 -9.54 -9.78
N ALA A 41 4.08 -8.78 -9.59
CA ALA A 41 4.23 -7.93 -8.41
C ALA A 41 3.24 -6.77 -8.44
N VAL A 42 2.98 -6.17 -9.61
CA VAL A 42 1.97 -5.13 -9.78
C VAL A 42 0.57 -5.68 -9.50
N ASP A 43 0.19 -6.78 -10.13
CA ASP A 43 -1.14 -7.36 -10.01
C ASP A 43 -1.44 -7.75 -8.55
N TRP A 44 -0.48 -8.40 -7.89
CA TRP A 44 -0.64 -8.78 -6.49
C TRP A 44 -0.53 -7.58 -5.54
N GLY A 45 0.36 -6.63 -5.82
CA GLY A 45 0.51 -5.40 -5.04
C GLY A 45 -0.78 -4.58 -5.00
N ARG A 46 -1.49 -4.50 -6.13
CA ARG A 46 -2.82 -3.85 -6.19
C ARG A 46 -3.86 -4.56 -5.33
N ALA A 47 -3.83 -5.90 -5.26
CA ALA A 47 -4.71 -6.66 -4.38
C ALA A 47 -4.38 -6.42 -2.89
N ILE A 48 -3.09 -6.32 -2.56
CA ILE A 48 -2.62 -5.95 -1.21
C ILE A 48 -3.09 -4.53 -0.85
N ALA A 49 -2.89 -3.55 -1.73
CA ALA A 49 -3.28 -2.16 -1.50
C ALA A 49 -4.81 -2.02 -1.28
N GLU A 50 -5.62 -2.68 -2.10
CA GLU A 50 -7.08 -2.74 -1.91
C GLU A 50 -7.47 -3.31 -0.54
N ARG A 51 -6.87 -4.43 -0.16
CA ARG A 51 -7.19 -5.06 1.13
C ARG A 51 -6.67 -4.25 2.30
N PHE A 52 -5.50 -3.63 2.18
CA PHE A 52 -4.92 -2.77 3.21
C PHE A 52 -5.80 -1.56 3.52
N VAL A 53 -6.24 -0.82 2.50
CA VAL A 53 -7.12 0.34 2.70
C VAL A 53 -8.48 -0.08 3.26
N THR A 54 -9.04 -1.20 2.78
CA THR A 54 -10.27 -1.75 3.36
C THR A 54 -10.07 -2.08 4.85
N TRP A 55 -8.95 -2.72 5.19
CA TRP A 55 -8.60 -3.07 6.56
C TRP A 55 -8.39 -1.84 7.44
N LEU A 56 -7.76 -0.77 6.94
CA LEU A 56 -7.59 0.50 7.68
C LEU A 56 -8.95 1.08 8.09
N CYS A 57 -9.90 1.13 7.14
CA CYS A 57 -11.25 1.59 7.44
C CYS A 57 -11.94 0.69 8.48
N GLU A 58 -11.89 -0.64 8.31
CA GLU A 58 -12.46 -1.61 9.25
C GLU A 58 -11.86 -1.44 10.65
N HIS A 59 -10.54 -1.28 10.74
CA HIS A 59 -9.79 -1.15 12.00
C HIS A 59 -10.14 0.13 12.76
N GLU A 60 -10.38 1.24 12.04
CA GLU A 60 -10.81 2.52 12.63
C GLU A 60 -12.34 2.64 12.80
N GLY A 61 -13.10 1.59 12.49
CA GLY A 61 -14.57 1.61 12.59
C GLY A 61 -15.24 2.55 11.57
N LYS A 62 -14.60 2.77 10.42
CA LYS A 62 -15.07 3.63 9.32
C LYS A 62 -15.63 2.77 8.18
N PRO A 63 -16.52 3.32 7.33
CA PRO A 63 -17.00 2.60 6.15
C PRO A 63 -15.84 2.18 5.24
N PRO A 64 -15.85 0.95 4.68
CA PRO A 64 -14.79 0.48 3.80
C PRO A 64 -14.66 1.36 2.56
N TYR A 65 -13.43 1.45 2.04
CA TYR A 65 -13.09 2.27 0.89
C TYR A 65 -12.25 1.46 -0.09
N SER A 66 -12.55 1.63 -1.38
CA SER A 66 -11.85 0.92 -2.45
C SER A 66 -10.68 1.77 -2.95
N TRP A 67 -9.48 1.25 -2.75
CA TRP A 67 -8.24 1.82 -3.26
C TRP A 67 -8.25 1.85 -4.79
N ILE A 68 -8.75 0.80 -5.44
CA ILE A 68 -8.87 0.72 -6.91
C ILE A 68 -9.74 1.85 -7.45
N THR A 69 -10.86 2.14 -6.76
CA THR A 69 -11.75 3.24 -7.16
C THR A 69 -11.13 4.61 -6.89
N GLY A 70 -10.26 4.71 -5.88
CA GLY A 70 -9.48 5.91 -5.58
C GLY A 70 -8.38 6.23 -6.59
N GLN A 71 -8.01 5.27 -7.45
CA GLN A 71 -7.01 5.44 -8.51
C GLN A 71 -5.65 5.96 -8.02
N PHE A 72 -5.25 5.61 -6.80
CA PHE A 72 -3.97 6.04 -6.23
C PHE A 72 -2.76 5.57 -7.06
N ALA A 73 -1.70 6.34 -6.97
CA ALA A 73 -0.43 6.01 -7.59
C ALA A 73 0.15 4.71 -7.01
N HIS A 74 0.75 3.91 -7.88
CA HIS A 74 1.51 2.72 -7.51
C HIS A 74 2.59 2.44 -8.53
N TRP A 75 3.68 1.82 -8.09
CA TRP A 75 4.77 1.40 -8.97
C TRP A 75 5.58 0.27 -8.34
N VAL A 76 6.37 -0.42 -9.17
CA VAL A 76 7.46 -1.28 -8.69
C VAL A 76 8.74 -0.45 -8.69
N GLU A 77 9.37 -0.37 -7.52
CA GLU A 77 10.59 0.41 -7.35
C GLU A 77 11.81 -0.32 -7.93
N ASN A 78 12.70 0.44 -8.56
CA ASN A 78 13.92 -0.04 -9.19
C ASN A 78 15.16 0.76 -8.75
N ASP A 79 15.01 1.90 -8.08
CA ASP A 79 16.12 2.68 -7.54
C ASP A 79 16.80 1.93 -6.37
N LEU A 80 18.06 1.57 -6.55
CA LEU A 80 18.83 0.79 -5.57
C LEU A 80 18.93 1.47 -4.19
N ALA A 81 18.95 2.80 -4.12
CA ALA A 81 19.01 3.51 -2.85
C ALA A 81 17.70 3.34 -2.08
N VAL A 82 16.55 3.47 -2.76
CA VAL A 82 15.22 3.27 -2.16
C VAL A 82 15.04 1.82 -1.73
N LEU A 83 15.42 0.88 -2.61
CA LEU A 83 15.39 -0.55 -2.29
C LEU A 83 16.23 -0.88 -1.05
N SER A 84 17.40 -0.24 -0.91
CA SER A 84 18.29 -0.47 0.24
C SER A 84 17.78 0.15 1.54
N SER A 85 16.90 1.16 1.49
CA SER A 85 16.27 1.74 2.69
C SER A 85 15.00 1.01 3.12
N ALA A 86 14.36 0.25 2.23
CA ALA A 86 13.07 -0.38 2.47
C ALA A 86 13.14 -1.73 3.21
N ASN A 87 14.16 -1.96 4.05
CA ASN A 87 14.42 -3.27 4.66
C ASN A 87 13.41 -3.67 5.74
N ASP A 88 12.68 -2.71 6.31
CA ASP A 88 11.71 -2.93 7.37
C ASP A 88 10.31 -3.29 6.85
N LEU A 89 10.11 -3.22 5.52
CA LEU A 89 8.84 -3.60 4.90
C LEU A 89 8.68 -5.13 4.84
N PRO A 90 7.46 -5.65 5.04
CA PRO A 90 7.22 -7.08 5.03
C PRO A 90 7.46 -7.68 3.64
N ILE A 91 7.91 -8.94 3.63
CA ILE A 91 8.10 -9.74 2.42
C ILE A 91 7.00 -10.80 2.36
N VAL A 92 6.30 -10.90 1.23
CA VAL A 92 5.26 -11.91 0.99
C VAL A 92 5.41 -12.54 -0.40
N PRO A 93 5.01 -13.81 -0.57
CA PRO A 93 4.86 -14.39 -1.91
C PRO A 93 3.59 -13.86 -2.59
N VAL A 94 3.52 -13.99 -3.93
CA VAL A 94 2.25 -13.86 -4.65
C VAL A 94 1.21 -14.82 -4.05
N GLY A 95 0.02 -14.31 -3.76
CA GLY A 95 -1.04 -15.04 -3.04
C GLY A 95 -1.00 -14.89 -1.51
N GLY A 96 0.09 -14.36 -0.94
CA GLY A 96 0.22 -14.06 0.49
C GLY A 96 -0.17 -12.63 0.84
N MET A 97 -0.65 -12.41 2.07
CA MET A 97 -0.94 -11.08 2.61
C MET A 97 0.02 -10.75 3.75
N PRO A 98 0.52 -9.50 3.85
CA PRO A 98 1.31 -9.08 5.00
C PRO A 98 0.42 -8.90 6.23
N ASP A 99 1.02 -8.82 7.41
CA ASP A 99 0.36 -8.23 8.56
C ASP A 99 0.24 -6.72 8.34
N PHE A 100 -0.98 -6.24 8.12
CA PHE A 100 -1.24 -4.83 7.79
C PHE A 100 -0.86 -3.86 8.91
N ALA A 101 -0.81 -4.31 10.17
CA ALA A 101 -0.33 -3.49 11.27
C ALA A 101 1.17 -3.13 11.13
N LEU A 102 1.95 -3.91 10.36
CA LEU A 102 3.34 -3.57 10.05
C LEU A 102 3.46 -2.45 9.01
N LEU A 103 2.47 -2.33 8.12
CA LEU A 103 2.47 -1.32 7.05
C LEU A 103 2.12 0.09 7.56
N THR A 104 1.43 0.19 8.69
CA THR A 104 1.09 1.48 9.33
C THR A 104 2.23 2.06 10.16
N ASN A 105 3.25 1.25 10.48
CA ASN A 105 4.40 1.67 11.29
C ASN A 105 5.65 1.98 10.45
N ALA A 106 5.60 1.76 9.14
CA ALA A 106 6.75 1.86 8.25
C ALA A 106 6.98 3.28 7.67
N ALA A 107 6.58 4.33 8.41
CA ALA A 107 6.68 5.73 8.00
C ALA A 107 8.02 6.37 8.39
#